data_AF-A0A9E3UUA1-F1
#
_entry.id   AF-A0A9E3UUA1-F1
#
_cell.length_a   1.000
_cell.length_b   1.000
_cell.length_c   1.000
_cell.angle_alpha   90.00
_cell.angle_beta   90.00
_cell.angle_gamma   90.00
#
_symmetry.space_group_name_H-M   'P 1'
#
loop_
_entity.id
_entity.type
_entity.pdbx_description
1 polymer ?
#
loop_
_entity_poly.entity_id
_entity_poly.type
_entity_poly.pdbx_seq_one_letter_code
_entity_poly.pdbx_strand_id
1 'polypeptide(L)'
;MKTLPLPPPLLPIVLLLAFGIGESRAYPPAPHHVVFGTIRDELGRPLNSIRAEVLFEAASGTVVSTRINPVLGGGVNYSLTIPMDAGLTMDLYRPTALRPFVPFLIRVRIGTAQFVPIEMTGDYATLGLPGGRTRLDLTLGEDTDGDGLPDAWERALIAQLGGGLTLADIRPDDDLDGDGLTNRMEYLAGTHAYDGEHTLSLKVAGAVEGRVMLEFLGLSGRTYAVEIGNSVGEWRTGRFLEVRSGAMMAEYMATDLRNVQVEVELPSADSGAHFFRLRVQ
;
A
#
# COMPACT_ATOMS: atom_id res chain seq x y z
N MET A 1 -39.84 95.38 -27.76
CA MET A 1 -39.76 93.93 -28.00
C MET A 1 -38.33 93.56 -28.35
N LYS A 2 -37.56 93.11 -27.35
CA LYS A 2 -36.19 92.59 -27.50
C LYS A 2 -36.25 91.14 -27.01
N THR A 3 -35.95 90.21 -27.91
CA THR A 3 -35.89 88.77 -27.67
C THR A 3 -34.67 88.45 -26.80
N LEU A 4 -34.87 87.94 -25.59
CA LEU A 4 -33.80 87.28 -24.83
C LEU A 4 -33.70 85.81 -25.29
N PRO A 5 -32.49 85.30 -25.59
CA PRO A 5 -32.29 83.93 -26.03
C PRO A 5 -32.39 82.91 -24.88
N LEU A 6 -32.90 81.73 -25.22
CA LEU A 6 -33.08 80.55 -24.36
C LEU A 6 -31.76 80.04 -23.75
N PRO A 7 -31.79 79.41 -22.56
CA PRO A 7 -30.62 78.80 -21.94
C PRO A 7 -30.13 77.57 -22.74
N PRO A 8 -28.82 77.26 -22.71
CA PRO A 8 -28.25 76.12 -23.43
C PRO A 8 -28.72 74.77 -22.84
N PRO A 9 -28.82 73.71 -23.67
CA PRO A 9 -29.24 72.40 -23.19
C PRO A 9 -28.16 71.75 -22.31
N LEU A 10 -28.58 71.18 -21.18
CA LEU A 10 -27.77 70.33 -20.31
C LEU A 10 -27.40 69.04 -21.06
N LEU A 11 -26.10 68.79 -21.29
CA LEU A 11 -25.60 67.49 -21.76
C LEU A 11 -25.77 66.44 -20.65
N PRO A 12 -26.29 65.23 -20.93
CA PRO A 12 -26.30 64.15 -19.96
C PRO A 12 -24.87 63.59 -19.81
N ILE A 13 -24.34 63.63 -18.59
CA ILE A 13 -23.11 62.93 -18.21
C ILE A 13 -23.47 61.44 -18.13
N VAL A 14 -23.06 60.66 -19.12
CA VAL A 14 -23.10 59.20 -19.07
C VAL A 14 -21.93 58.73 -18.22
N LEU A 15 -22.22 58.34 -16.98
CA LEU A 15 -21.25 57.69 -16.10
C LEU A 15 -21.04 56.24 -16.57
N LEU A 16 -20.00 56.00 -17.36
CA LEU A 16 -19.57 54.64 -17.72
C LEU A 16 -18.98 53.97 -16.48
N LEU A 17 -19.75 53.10 -15.83
CA LEU A 17 -19.25 52.13 -14.86
C LEU A 17 -18.40 51.09 -15.61
N ALA A 18 -17.09 51.32 -15.66
CA ALA A 18 -16.13 50.31 -16.10
C ALA A 18 -16.09 49.19 -15.06
N PHE A 19 -16.89 48.14 -15.26
CA PHE A 19 -16.67 46.87 -14.58
C PHE A 19 -15.32 46.32 -15.07
N GLY A 20 -14.30 46.45 -14.22
CA GLY A 20 -13.05 45.70 -14.40
C GLY A 20 -13.38 44.22 -14.32
N ILE A 21 -13.44 43.54 -15.46
CA ILE A 21 -13.47 42.08 -15.51
C ILE A 21 -12.07 41.63 -15.09
N GLY A 22 -11.87 41.40 -13.80
CA GLY A 22 -10.67 40.72 -13.33
C GLY A 22 -10.66 39.33 -13.96
N GLU A 23 -9.62 39.00 -14.73
CA GLU A 23 -9.40 37.62 -15.17
C GLU A 23 -9.18 36.75 -13.92
N SER A 24 -10.22 36.05 -13.46
CA SER A 24 -10.05 34.99 -12.50
C SER A 24 -9.42 33.80 -13.23
N ARG A 25 -8.08 33.70 -13.16
CA ARG A 25 -7.36 32.52 -13.65
C ARG A 25 -7.51 31.40 -12.62
N ALA A 26 -8.60 30.64 -12.73
CA ALA A 26 -8.76 29.40 -11.99
C ALA A 26 -7.91 28.32 -12.67
N TYR A 27 -6.78 27.96 -12.07
CA TYR A 27 -6.00 26.80 -12.51
C TYR A 27 -6.60 25.53 -11.90
N PRO A 28 -6.81 24.47 -12.69
CA PRO A 28 -7.35 23.23 -12.15
C PRO A 28 -6.35 22.62 -11.15
N PRO A 29 -6.84 21.95 -10.09
CA PRO A 29 -5.97 21.26 -9.15
C PRO A 29 -5.16 20.17 -9.87
N ALA A 30 -3.95 19.91 -9.38
CA ALA A 30 -3.19 18.77 -9.88
C ALA A 30 -3.88 17.46 -9.45
N PRO A 31 -3.80 16.39 -10.26
CA PRO A 31 -4.38 15.11 -9.89
C PRO A 31 -3.83 14.61 -8.56
N HIS A 32 -4.69 14.01 -7.74
CA HIS A 32 -4.30 13.49 -6.43
C HIS A 32 -3.23 12.41 -6.56
N HIS A 33 -2.37 12.31 -5.54
CA HIS A 33 -1.46 11.19 -5.38
C HIS A 33 -2.12 10.16 -4.44
N VAL A 34 -1.95 8.86 -4.70
CA VAL A 34 -2.51 7.80 -3.84
C VAL A 34 -1.39 7.00 -3.19
N VAL A 35 -1.32 7.03 -1.86
CA VAL A 35 -0.45 6.13 -1.07
C VAL A 35 -1.32 4.98 -0.57
N PHE A 36 -0.89 3.74 -0.76
CA PHE A 36 -1.66 2.56 -0.37
C PHE A 36 -0.73 1.41 0.04
N GLY A 37 -1.22 0.44 0.79
CA GLY A 37 -0.41 -0.73 1.15
C GLY A 37 -1.00 -1.48 2.32
N THR A 38 -0.15 -2.24 3.01
CA THR A 38 -0.50 -2.98 4.21
C THR A 38 0.17 -2.39 5.43
N ILE A 39 -0.62 -2.19 6.48
CA ILE A 39 -0.13 -1.94 7.83
C ILE A 39 -0.15 -3.25 8.58
N ARG A 40 0.96 -3.59 9.22
CA ARG A 40 1.11 -4.81 10.03
C ARG A 40 1.36 -4.45 11.48
N ASP A 41 0.94 -5.35 12.38
CA ASP A 41 1.32 -5.29 13.79
C ASP A 41 2.74 -5.86 14.00
N GLU A 42 3.18 -5.84 15.25
CA GLU A 42 4.50 -6.31 15.70
C GLU A 42 4.73 -7.81 15.51
N LEU A 43 3.70 -8.59 15.14
CA LEU A 43 3.80 -10.01 14.80
C LEU A 43 3.62 -10.23 13.28
N GLY A 44 3.70 -9.15 12.50
CA GLY A 44 3.59 -9.17 11.05
C GLY A 44 2.16 -9.32 10.54
N ARG A 45 1.14 -9.38 11.40
CA ARG A 45 -0.25 -9.64 10.99
C ARG A 45 -0.86 -8.37 10.41
N PRO A 46 -1.59 -8.43 9.27
CA PRO A 46 -2.27 -7.27 8.74
C PRO A 46 -3.27 -6.70 9.74
N LEU A 47 -3.22 -5.39 9.94
CA LEU A 47 -4.13 -4.70 10.84
C LEU A 47 -5.55 -4.70 10.23
N ASN A 48 -6.51 -5.26 10.98
CA ASN A 48 -7.91 -5.44 10.52
C ASN A 48 -8.91 -4.55 11.25
N SER A 49 -8.44 -3.58 12.05
CA SER A 49 -9.30 -2.71 12.85
C SER A 49 -9.82 -1.53 12.03
N ILE A 50 -11.12 -1.51 11.75
CA ILE A 50 -11.80 -0.35 11.09
C ILE A 50 -11.75 0.95 11.91
N ARG A 51 -11.33 0.86 13.18
CA ARG A 51 -11.13 2.01 14.08
C ARG A 51 -9.72 2.58 14.00
N ALA A 52 -8.82 1.93 13.29
CA ALA A 52 -7.48 2.42 13.05
C ALA A 52 -7.47 3.41 11.87
N GLU A 53 -6.66 4.45 11.98
CA GLU A 53 -6.52 5.49 10.97
C GLU A 53 -5.04 5.71 10.65
N VAL A 54 -4.75 5.90 9.37
CA VAL A 54 -3.43 6.30 8.87
C VAL A 54 -3.45 7.81 8.72
N LEU A 55 -2.45 8.46 9.29
CA LEU A 55 -2.27 9.90 9.24
C LEU A 55 -0.98 10.20 8.49
N PHE A 56 -1.09 11.05 7.47
CA PHE A 56 0.03 11.67 6.78
C PHE A 56 0.09 13.12 7.22
N GLU A 57 1.18 13.50 7.86
CA GLU A 57 1.41 14.83 8.38
C GLU A 57 2.57 15.47 7.61
N ALA A 58 2.28 16.46 6.77
CA ALA A 58 3.30 17.22 6.08
C ALA A 58 4.00 18.20 7.04
N ALA A 59 5.24 18.58 6.75
CA ALA A 59 5.97 19.58 7.55
C ALA A 59 5.27 20.95 7.67
N SER A 60 4.29 21.24 6.80
CA SER A 60 3.40 22.42 6.91
C SER A 60 2.37 22.33 8.05
N GLY A 61 2.27 21.20 8.75
CA GLY A 61 1.21 20.89 9.71
C GLY A 61 -0.08 20.39 9.06
N THR A 62 -0.08 20.22 7.74
CA THR A 62 -1.23 19.66 7.01
C THR A 62 -1.35 18.17 7.30
N VAL A 63 -2.52 17.75 7.80
CA VAL A 63 -2.83 16.33 8.05
C VAL A 63 -3.85 15.82 7.05
N VAL A 64 -3.53 14.71 6.39
CA VAL A 64 -4.43 13.94 5.54
C VAL A 64 -4.56 12.55 6.16
N SER A 65 -5.77 12.00 6.23
CA SER A 65 -5.96 10.69 6.87
C SER A 65 -6.96 9.81 6.13
N THR A 66 -6.84 8.50 6.37
CA THR A 66 -7.76 7.48 5.87
C THR A 66 -7.96 6.40 6.93
N ARG A 67 -9.08 5.71 6.89
CA ARG A 67 -9.33 4.55 7.76
C ARG A 67 -8.74 3.29 7.18
N ILE A 68 -8.35 2.39 8.06
CA ILE A 68 -8.02 1.03 7.66
C ILE A 68 -9.28 0.36 7.13
N ASN A 69 -9.12 -0.27 5.98
CA ASN A 69 -10.14 -0.99 5.25
C ASN A 69 -9.57 -2.34 4.78
N PRO A 70 -9.80 -3.43 5.54
CA PRO A 70 -9.25 -4.74 5.23
C PRO A 70 -9.89 -5.41 4.00
N VAL A 71 -10.97 -4.84 3.45
CA VAL A 71 -11.66 -5.41 2.28
C VAL A 71 -11.21 -4.81 0.93
N LEU A 72 -10.11 -4.04 0.91
CA LEU A 72 -9.60 -3.43 -0.32
C LEU A 72 -9.05 -4.47 -1.32
N GLY A 73 -8.77 -5.71 -0.89
CA GLY A 73 -8.12 -6.73 -1.72
C GLY A 73 -6.65 -6.39 -2.00
N GLY A 74 -5.95 -7.17 -2.82
CA GLY A 74 -4.58 -6.82 -3.24
C GLY A 74 -3.51 -6.96 -2.17
N GLY A 75 -3.84 -7.60 -1.04
CA GLY A 75 -3.06 -7.50 0.18
C GLY A 75 -2.79 -6.03 0.53
N VAL A 76 -3.86 -5.25 0.62
CA VAL A 76 -3.87 -3.82 0.98
C VAL A 76 -4.94 -3.66 2.06
N ASN A 77 -4.62 -2.93 3.13
CA ASN A 77 -5.58 -2.59 4.17
C ASN A 77 -5.73 -1.08 4.38
N TYR A 78 -5.07 -0.24 3.58
CA TYR A 78 -5.34 1.19 3.56
C TYR A 78 -5.09 1.82 2.18
N SER A 79 -5.82 2.90 1.89
CA SER A 79 -5.58 3.74 0.73
C SER A 79 -5.84 5.19 1.08
N LEU A 80 -4.81 6.01 0.99
CA LEU A 80 -4.78 7.42 1.33
C LEU A 80 -4.69 8.26 0.06
N THR A 81 -5.69 9.09 -0.18
CA THR A 81 -5.69 10.04 -1.29
C THR A 81 -5.17 11.39 -0.81
N ILE A 82 -4.02 11.80 -1.33
CA ILE A 82 -3.33 13.04 -1.01
C ILE A 82 -3.66 14.08 -2.08
N PRO A 83 -4.34 15.18 -1.73
CA PRO A 83 -4.60 16.25 -2.67
C PRO A 83 -3.30 16.95 -3.08
N MET A 84 -3.08 17.14 -4.38
CA MET A 84 -1.83 17.72 -4.91
C MET A 84 -2.06 19.09 -5.54
N ASP A 85 -1.20 20.06 -5.22
CA ASP A 85 -1.19 21.40 -5.80
C ASP A 85 -0.25 21.48 -7.01
N ALA A 86 -0.65 22.22 -8.05
CA ALA A 86 0.15 22.39 -9.26
C ALA A 86 1.34 23.36 -9.08
N GLY A 87 1.40 24.10 -7.97
CA GLY A 87 2.46 25.04 -7.63
C GLY A 87 2.51 26.29 -8.53
N LEU A 88 1.44 26.56 -9.28
CA LEU A 88 1.37 27.66 -10.25
C LEU A 88 1.18 29.03 -9.57
N THR A 89 0.69 29.04 -8.34
CA THR A 89 0.43 30.24 -7.53
C THR A 89 1.10 30.11 -6.16
N MET A 90 1.26 31.24 -5.46
CA MET A 90 1.72 31.23 -4.07
C MET A 90 0.70 30.55 -3.15
N ASP A 91 -0.60 30.82 -3.38
CA ASP A 91 -1.70 30.19 -2.66
C ASP A 91 -1.95 28.78 -3.16
N LEU A 92 -2.26 27.87 -2.23
CA LEU A 92 -2.72 26.52 -2.54
C LEU A 92 -4.18 26.55 -3.01
N TYR A 93 -4.55 25.66 -3.92
CA TYR A 93 -5.96 25.54 -4.35
C TYR A 93 -6.88 25.04 -3.23
N ARG A 94 -6.33 24.36 -2.20
CA ARG A 94 -7.02 24.03 -0.94
C ARG A 94 -6.01 23.90 0.22
N PRO A 95 -6.42 24.14 1.47
CA PRO A 95 -5.51 24.12 2.63
C PRO A 95 -4.80 22.78 2.86
N THR A 96 -5.43 21.66 2.45
CA THR A 96 -4.85 20.32 2.63
C THR A 96 -4.08 19.82 1.40
N ALA A 97 -3.86 20.66 0.39
CA ALA A 97 -3.10 20.27 -0.79
C ALA A 97 -1.60 20.34 -0.52
N LEU A 98 -0.87 19.35 -1.03
CA LEU A 98 0.57 19.29 -0.91
C LEU A 98 1.22 19.57 -2.26
N ARG A 99 2.36 20.26 -2.22
CA ARG A 99 3.26 20.32 -3.37
C ARG A 99 4.09 19.03 -3.43
N PRO A 100 4.63 18.67 -4.61
CA PRO A 100 5.52 17.51 -4.72
C PRO A 100 6.73 17.58 -3.79
N PHE A 101 7.23 16.42 -3.37
CA PHE A 101 8.48 16.24 -2.62
C PHE A 101 8.57 16.98 -1.27
N VAL A 102 7.43 17.21 -0.61
CA VAL A 102 7.42 17.72 0.75
C VAL A 102 7.80 16.63 1.76
N PRO A 103 8.61 16.93 2.79
CA PRO A 103 8.84 15.99 3.88
C PRO A 103 7.55 15.77 4.67
N PHE A 104 7.39 14.55 5.16
CA PHE A 104 6.19 14.12 5.86
C PHE A 104 6.52 13.11 6.96
N LEU A 105 5.56 12.93 7.86
CA LEU A 105 5.53 11.88 8.86
C LEU A 105 4.28 11.04 8.65
N ILE A 106 4.42 9.72 8.72
CA ILE A 106 3.28 8.81 8.80
C ILE A 106 3.09 8.36 10.24
N ARG A 107 1.85 8.42 10.71
CA ARG A 107 1.42 7.85 11.99
C ARG A 107 0.24 6.92 11.79
N VAL A 108 0.15 5.87 12.58
CA VAL A 108 -1.03 5.03 12.67
C VAL A 108 -1.69 5.26 14.03
N ARG A 109 -2.94 5.68 14.02
CA ARG A 109 -3.73 5.89 15.24
C ARG A 109 -4.61 4.68 15.48
N ILE A 110 -4.54 4.10 16.68
CA ILE A 110 -5.39 2.98 17.12
C ILE A 110 -5.99 3.37 18.47
N GLY A 111 -7.29 3.69 18.49
CA GLY A 111 -7.92 4.25 19.69
C GLY A 111 -7.30 5.61 20.06
N THR A 112 -6.75 5.72 21.27
CA THR A 112 -6.06 6.93 21.75
C THR A 112 -4.55 6.91 21.50
N ALA A 113 -3.99 5.77 21.12
CA ALA A 113 -2.56 5.63 20.87
C ALA A 113 -2.21 6.03 19.43
N GLN A 114 -1.00 6.59 19.26
CA GLN A 114 -0.42 6.89 17.95
C GLN A 114 0.95 6.22 17.85
N PHE A 115 1.16 5.53 16.74
CA PHE A 115 2.37 4.77 16.46
C PHE A 115 3.09 5.38 15.27
N VAL A 116 4.41 5.45 15.33
CA VAL A 116 5.26 5.72 14.18
C VAL A 116 5.72 4.35 13.67
N PRO A 117 5.57 4.03 12.37
CA PRO A 117 6.07 2.78 11.83
C PRO A 117 7.59 2.67 12.03
N ILE A 118 8.06 1.51 12.48
CA ILE A 118 9.50 1.21 12.60
C ILE A 118 10.14 0.97 11.24
N GLU A 119 9.34 0.43 10.31
CA GLU A 119 9.75 0.19 8.93
C GLU A 119 8.69 0.73 7.96
N MET A 120 9.17 1.30 6.86
CA MET A 120 8.37 1.70 5.72
C MET A 120 9.04 1.13 4.46
N THR A 121 8.32 0.29 3.72
CA THR A 121 8.86 -0.41 2.54
C THR A 121 7.98 -0.13 1.34
N GLY A 122 8.55 0.34 0.23
CA GLY A 122 7.76 0.75 -0.92
C GLY A 122 8.57 1.26 -2.10
N ASP A 123 7.87 1.57 -3.19
CA ASP A 123 8.44 2.21 -4.38
C ASP A 123 8.40 3.74 -4.24
N TYR A 124 9.49 4.30 -3.71
CA TYR A 124 9.62 5.74 -3.49
C TYR A 124 9.76 6.56 -4.78
N ALA A 125 9.99 5.94 -5.94
CA ALA A 125 10.27 6.67 -7.18
C ALA A 125 9.11 7.55 -7.64
N THR A 126 7.88 7.16 -7.30
CA THR A 126 6.66 7.87 -7.68
C THR A 126 6.08 8.74 -6.57
N LEU A 127 6.65 8.68 -5.36
CA LEU A 127 6.05 9.28 -4.17
C LEU A 127 5.95 10.80 -4.30
N GLY A 128 4.73 11.32 -4.11
CA GLY A 128 4.46 12.75 -4.19
C GLY A 128 4.37 13.31 -5.61
N LEU A 129 4.46 12.48 -6.66
CA LEU A 129 4.15 12.91 -8.03
C LEU A 129 2.63 13.08 -8.22
N PRO A 130 2.15 14.19 -8.81
CA PRO A 130 0.73 14.36 -9.10
C PRO A 130 0.19 13.24 -10.01
N GLY A 131 -0.96 12.68 -9.66
CA GLY A 131 -1.57 11.55 -10.37
C GLY A 131 -0.86 10.20 -10.17
N GLY A 132 0.24 10.18 -9.41
CA GLY A 132 0.98 8.97 -9.08
C GLY A 132 0.26 8.09 -8.07
N ARG A 133 0.69 6.83 -8.00
CA ARG A 133 0.28 5.87 -6.98
C ARG A 133 1.52 5.20 -6.42
N THR A 134 1.67 5.20 -5.11
CA THR A 134 2.82 4.59 -4.43
C THR A 134 2.35 3.55 -3.45
N ARG A 135 2.86 2.31 -3.61
CA ARG A 135 2.70 1.28 -2.59
C ARG A 135 3.68 1.56 -1.45
N LEU A 136 3.19 1.59 -0.22
CA LEU A 136 3.97 1.76 1.00
C LEU A 136 3.42 0.82 2.08
N ASP A 137 4.17 -0.22 2.38
CA ASP A 137 3.88 -1.16 3.45
C ASP A 137 4.53 -0.66 4.75
N LEU A 138 3.81 -0.76 5.86
CA LEU A 138 4.18 -0.16 7.15
C LEU A 138 4.19 -1.24 8.24
N THR A 139 5.26 -1.27 9.02
CA THR A 139 5.40 -2.16 10.18
C THR A 139 5.28 -1.36 11.47
N LEU A 140 4.37 -1.78 12.36
CA LEU A 140 4.24 -1.22 13.70
C LEU A 140 4.97 -2.11 14.71
N GLY A 141 5.57 -1.49 15.74
CA GLY A 141 6.26 -2.20 16.80
C GLY A 141 7.29 -1.34 17.49
N GLU A 142 8.15 -1.99 18.25
CA GLU A 142 9.42 -1.48 18.75
C GLU A 142 10.54 -2.21 17.98
N ASP A 143 11.65 -1.53 17.72
CA ASP A 143 12.83 -2.05 17.02
C ASP A 143 14.06 -1.46 17.74
N THR A 144 14.48 -2.15 18.80
CA THR A 144 15.46 -1.65 19.78
C THR A 144 16.88 -1.70 19.24
N ASP A 145 17.20 -2.67 18.37
CA ASP A 145 18.53 -2.81 17.75
C ASP A 145 18.61 -2.25 16.33
N GLY A 146 17.47 -1.86 15.74
CA GLY A 146 17.39 -1.03 14.53
C GLY A 146 17.61 -1.81 13.24
N ASP A 147 17.31 -3.12 13.23
CA ASP A 147 17.51 -3.99 12.07
C ASP A 147 16.25 -4.13 11.18
N GLY A 148 15.13 -3.53 11.63
CA GLY A 148 13.85 -3.51 10.95
C GLY A 148 12.94 -4.70 11.26
N LEU A 149 13.33 -5.61 12.17
CA LEU A 149 12.42 -6.58 12.78
C LEU A 149 11.75 -5.99 14.03
N PRO A 150 10.50 -6.38 14.36
CA PRO A 150 9.92 -5.97 15.63
C PRO A 150 10.43 -6.79 16.82
N ASP A 151 10.79 -6.11 17.92
CA ASP A 151 11.22 -6.71 19.20
C ASP A 151 10.28 -7.81 19.71
N ALA A 152 8.97 -7.64 19.49
CA ALA A 152 7.96 -8.60 19.93
C ALA A 152 8.04 -9.92 19.14
N TRP A 153 8.29 -9.83 17.83
CA TRP A 153 8.47 -10.99 16.96
C TRP A 153 9.77 -11.72 17.30
N GLU A 154 10.87 -10.99 17.43
CA GLU A 154 12.17 -11.57 17.80
C GLU A 154 12.12 -12.24 19.17
N ARG A 155 11.51 -11.60 20.18
CA ARG A 155 11.33 -12.23 21.51
C ARG A 155 10.50 -13.50 21.47
N ALA A 156 9.48 -13.55 20.61
CA ALA A 156 8.69 -14.77 20.42
C ALA A 156 9.57 -15.88 19.84
N LEU A 157 10.39 -15.56 18.85
CA LEU A 157 11.33 -16.49 18.23
C LEU A 157 12.40 -16.98 19.22
N ILE A 158 13.02 -16.07 19.98
CA ILE A 158 14.00 -16.39 21.02
C ILE A 158 13.39 -17.35 22.05
N ALA A 159 12.15 -17.11 22.48
CA ALA A 159 11.47 -17.99 23.43
C ALA A 159 11.24 -19.40 22.85
N GLN A 160 10.96 -19.50 21.55
CA GLN A 160 10.74 -20.78 20.86
C GLN A 160 12.03 -21.56 20.63
N LEU A 161 13.15 -20.87 20.40
CA LEU A 161 14.49 -21.47 20.30
C LEU A 161 15.07 -21.91 21.67
N GLY A 162 14.32 -21.77 22.75
CA GLY A 162 14.73 -22.18 24.09
C GLY A 162 15.44 -21.10 24.91
N GLY A 163 15.46 -19.85 24.42
CA GLY A 163 16.06 -18.70 25.09
C GLY A 163 17.59 -18.62 24.96
N GLY A 164 18.20 -17.66 25.66
CA GLY A 164 19.65 -17.47 25.69
C GLY A 164 20.23 -16.62 24.54
N LEU A 165 19.39 -16.24 23.58
CA LEU A 165 19.69 -15.27 22.54
C LEU A 165 19.19 -13.88 22.95
N THR A 166 19.77 -12.86 22.32
CA THR A 166 19.37 -11.45 22.40
C THR A 166 18.72 -11.01 21.09
N LEU A 167 18.11 -9.82 21.06
CA LEU A 167 17.53 -9.24 19.82
C LEU A 167 18.58 -9.21 18.70
N ALA A 168 19.77 -8.69 19.02
CA ALA A 168 20.88 -8.59 18.05
C ALA A 168 21.41 -9.93 17.48
N ASP A 169 21.00 -11.07 18.06
CA ASP A 169 21.32 -12.40 17.52
C ASP A 169 20.31 -12.86 16.45
N ILE A 170 19.12 -12.25 16.39
CA ILE A 170 18.05 -12.55 15.42
C ILE A 170 18.14 -11.57 14.24
N ARG A 171 18.98 -11.87 13.25
CA ARG A 171 19.17 -10.95 12.12
C ARG A 171 18.15 -11.17 11.01
N PRO A 172 17.68 -10.11 10.31
CA PRO A 172 16.66 -10.21 9.27
C PRO A 172 17.06 -11.04 8.04
N ASP A 173 18.35 -11.12 7.75
CA ASP A 173 18.89 -11.81 6.57
C ASP A 173 19.38 -13.24 6.90
N ASP A 174 19.35 -13.64 8.18
CA ASP A 174 19.67 -15.01 8.59
C ASP A 174 18.50 -15.95 8.29
N ASP A 175 18.82 -17.22 8.05
CA ASP A 175 17.90 -18.34 7.85
C ASP A 175 18.14 -19.31 9.02
N LEU A 176 17.40 -19.09 10.12
CA LEU A 176 17.69 -19.74 11.41
C LEU A 176 17.33 -21.22 11.43
N ASP A 177 16.28 -21.62 10.71
CA ASP A 177 15.82 -23.01 10.64
C ASP A 177 16.30 -23.75 9.37
N GLY A 178 16.91 -23.04 8.42
CA GLY A 178 17.57 -23.61 7.24
C GLY A 178 16.60 -23.99 6.13
N ASP A 179 15.41 -23.39 6.11
CA ASP A 179 14.34 -23.69 5.15
C ASP A 179 14.46 -22.88 3.83
N GLY A 180 15.42 -21.96 3.77
CA GLY A 180 15.70 -21.10 2.63
C GLY A 180 14.94 -19.78 2.61
N LEU A 181 14.12 -19.49 3.64
CA LEU A 181 13.54 -18.17 3.88
C LEU A 181 14.38 -17.41 4.92
N THR A 182 14.57 -16.11 4.70
CA THR A 182 15.20 -15.30 5.75
C THR A 182 14.18 -14.94 6.82
N ASN A 183 14.64 -14.66 8.04
CA ASN A 183 13.81 -14.20 9.15
C ASN A 183 12.86 -13.04 8.75
N ARG A 184 13.33 -12.09 7.93
CA ARG A 184 12.49 -11.01 7.38
C ARG A 184 11.37 -11.53 6.47
N MET A 185 11.67 -12.47 5.59
CA MET A 185 10.65 -13.06 4.70
C MET A 185 9.58 -13.78 5.51
N GLU A 186 10.00 -14.49 6.56
CA GLU A 186 9.10 -15.20 7.45
C GLU A 186 8.23 -14.28 8.28
N TYR A 187 8.82 -13.22 8.83
CA TYR A 187 8.10 -12.13 9.48
C TYR A 187 7.01 -11.54 8.56
N LEU A 188 7.36 -11.21 7.32
CA LEU A 188 6.42 -10.65 6.34
C LEU A 188 5.32 -11.65 5.93
N ALA A 189 5.67 -12.93 5.78
CA ALA A 189 4.75 -14.00 5.47
C ALA A 189 3.87 -14.39 6.68
N GLY A 190 4.29 -14.06 7.90
CA GLY A 190 3.68 -14.56 9.14
C GLY A 190 3.88 -16.04 9.36
N THR A 191 4.95 -16.62 8.81
CA THR A 191 5.36 -18.01 9.07
C THR A 191 6.12 -18.08 10.40
N HIS A 192 6.52 -19.29 10.78
CA HIS A 192 7.17 -19.57 12.04
C HIS A 192 8.66 -19.83 11.82
N ALA A 193 9.51 -18.83 12.11
CA ALA A 193 10.97 -18.84 11.91
C ALA A 193 11.79 -19.82 12.78
N TYR A 194 11.11 -20.78 13.38
CA TYR A 194 11.70 -21.83 14.22
C TYR A 194 11.18 -23.21 13.84
N ASP A 195 10.31 -23.32 12.83
CA ASP A 195 9.65 -24.55 12.43
C ASP A 195 9.76 -24.77 10.92
N GLY A 196 10.90 -25.32 10.51
CA GLY A 196 11.18 -25.67 9.12
C GLY A 196 10.30 -26.79 8.55
N GLU A 197 9.39 -27.42 9.31
CA GLU A 197 8.38 -28.34 8.76
C GLU A 197 7.12 -27.61 8.27
N HIS A 198 6.93 -26.36 8.66
CA HIS A 198 5.78 -25.53 8.32
C HIS A 198 6.14 -24.32 7.45
N THR A 199 7.12 -24.51 6.56
CA THR A 199 7.50 -23.55 5.53
C THR A 199 6.33 -23.24 4.60
N LEU A 200 6.15 -21.95 4.32
CA LEU A 200 5.32 -21.50 3.22
C LEU A 200 5.96 -21.92 1.89
N SER A 201 5.56 -23.09 1.40
CA SER A 201 6.05 -23.65 0.15
C SER A 201 4.91 -23.80 -0.87
N LEU A 202 5.24 -23.55 -2.13
CA LEU A 202 4.37 -23.84 -3.28
C LEU A 202 4.74 -25.21 -3.84
N LYS A 203 3.81 -26.15 -3.80
CA LYS A 203 3.99 -27.52 -4.29
C LYS A 203 3.19 -27.71 -5.57
N VAL A 204 3.78 -28.38 -6.56
CA VAL A 204 3.04 -28.87 -7.73
C VAL A 204 2.41 -30.20 -7.35
N ALA A 205 1.09 -30.22 -7.15
CA ALA A 205 0.34 -31.41 -6.77
C ALA A 205 0.00 -32.30 -7.98
N GLY A 206 0.00 -31.74 -9.20
CA GLY A 206 -0.20 -32.49 -10.43
C GLY A 206 -0.26 -31.59 -11.67
N ALA A 207 -0.16 -32.19 -12.85
CA ALA A 207 -0.36 -31.50 -14.13
C ALA A 207 -1.12 -32.42 -15.09
N VAL A 208 -2.24 -31.94 -15.64
CA VAL A 208 -3.10 -32.71 -16.55
C VAL A 208 -3.61 -31.77 -17.66
N GLU A 209 -3.41 -32.16 -18.92
CA GLU A 209 -4.01 -31.53 -20.11
C GLU A 209 -4.01 -30.00 -20.10
N GLY A 210 -2.83 -29.38 -19.93
CA GLY A 210 -2.69 -27.93 -19.95
C GLY A 210 -3.15 -27.22 -18.67
N ARG A 211 -3.41 -27.96 -17.59
CA ARG A 211 -3.69 -27.41 -16.26
C ARG A 211 -2.69 -27.93 -15.25
N VAL A 212 -2.28 -27.05 -14.34
CA VAL A 212 -1.36 -27.37 -13.24
C VAL A 212 -2.09 -27.16 -11.94
N MET A 213 -2.10 -28.20 -11.11
CA MET A 213 -2.59 -28.13 -9.74
C MET A 213 -1.44 -27.73 -8.84
N LEU A 214 -1.60 -26.61 -8.15
CA LEU A 214 -0.67 -26.09 -7.16
C LEU A 214 -1.29 -26.18 -5.78
N GLU A 215 -0.46 -26.41 -4.77
CA GLU A 215 -0.87 -26.51 -3.37
C GLU A 215 0.07 -25.70 -2.48
N PHE A 216 -0.49 -24.96 -1.53
CA PHE A 216 0.26 -24.21 -0.53
C PHE A 216 -0.52 -24.09 0.78
N LEU A 217 0.17 -23.81 1.89
CA LEU A 217 -0.46 -23.53 3.17
C LEU A 217 -1.00 -22.10 3.19
N GLY A 218 -2.31 -21.94 3.31
CA GLY A 218 -2.97 -20.66 3.51
C GLY A 218 -3.00 -20.30 4.99
N LEU A 219 -2.29 -19.25 5.38
CA LEU A 219 -2.30 -18.68 6.73
C LEU A 219 -3.41 -17.63 6.82
N SER A 220 -4.30 -17.77 7.80
CA SER A 220 -5.42 -16.85 8.01
C SER A 220 -4.95 -15.38 8.07
N GLY A 221 -5.64 -14.51 7.33
CA GLY A 221 -5.35 -13.08 7.25
C GLY A 221 -4.35 -12.68 6.18
N ARG A 222 -3.73 -13.64 5.47
CA ARG A 222 -2.83 -13.37 4.35
C ARG A 222 -3.54 -13.43 3.00
N THR A 223 -3.05 -12.64 2.06
CA THR A 223 -3.47 -12.70 0.65
C THR A 223 -2.38 -13.35 -0.18
N TYR A 224 -2.78 -14.32 -1.00
CA TYR A 224 -1.91 -15.12 -1.85
C TYR A 224 -2.19 -14.84 -3.31
N ALA A 225 -1.12 -14.64 -4.09
CA ALA A 225 -1.19 -14.59 -5.54
C ALA A 225 -0.24 -15.64 -6.13
N VAL A 226 -0.67 -16.30 -7.20
CA VAL A 226 0.22 -17.15 -7.99
C VAL A 226 0.80 -16.31 -9.12
N GLU A 227 2.12 -16.27 -9.18
CA GLU A 227 2.85 -15.64 -10.27
C GLU A 227 3.37 -16.71 -11.22
N ILE A 228 3.24 -16.42 -12.51
CA ILE A 228 3.57 -17.33 -13.60
C ILE A 228 4.63 -16.65 -14.45
N GLY A 229 5.64 -17.40 -14.87
CA GLY A 229 6.69 -16.92 -15.76
C GLY A 229 7.14 -18.00 -16.75
N ASN A 230 7.64 -17.55 -17.91
CA ASN A 230 8.30 -18.43 -18.89
C ASN A 230 9.81 -18.54 -18.61
N SER A 231 10.31 -17.78 -17.63
CA SER A 231 11.69 -17.80 -17.14
C SER A 231 11.72 -17.38 -15.67
N VAL A 232 12.82 -17.69 -14.98
CA VAL A 232 13.09 -17.23 -13.62
C VAL A 232 13.52 -15.76 -13.69
N GLY A 233 12.56 -14.84 -13.70
CA GLY A 233 12.83 -13.39 -13.72
C GLY A 233 11.71 -12.54 -14.32
N GLU A 234 10.93 -13.12 -15.22
CA GLU A 234 9.76 -12.46 -15.82
C GLU A 234 8.48 -13.04 -15.25
N TRP A 235 7.91 -12.33 -14.28
CA TRP A 235 6.74 -12.76 -13.52
C TRP A 235 5.52 -11.92 -13.87
N ARG A 236 4.39 -12.58 -14.05
CA ARG A 236 3.06 -11.94 -14.12
C ARG A 236 2.11 -12.60 -13.13
N THR A 237 1.22 -11.81 -12.54
CA THR A 237 0.13 -12.38 -11.73
C THR A 237 -0.79 -13.23 -12.61
N GLY A 238 -0.92 -14.51 -12.23
CA GLY A 238 -1.78 -15.48 -12.88
C GLY A 238 -3.22 -15.42 -12.37
N ARG A 239 -4.14 -15.99 -13.15
CA ARG A 239 -5.47 -16.33 -12.68
C ARG A 239 -5.52 -17.83 -12.40
N PHE A 240 -6.23 -18.19 -11.35
CA PHE A 240 -6.37 -19.57 -10.92
C PHE A 240 -7.78 -19.84 -10.43
N LEU A 241 -8.19 -21.10 -10.51
CA LEU A 241 -9.41 -21.62 -9.90
C LEU A 241 -9.06 -22.07 -8.48
N GLU A 242 -9.69 -21.52 -7.43
CA GLU A 242 -9.56 -22.13 -6.11
C GLU A 242 -10.50 -23.32 -6.01
N VAL A 243 -9.94 -24.51 -5.77
CA VAL A 243 -10.62 -25.80 -5.99
C VAL A 243 -11.85 -25.97 -5.10
N ARG A 244 -11.82 -25.48 -3.85
CA ARG A 244 -12.91 -25.66 -2.88
C ARG A 244 -14.12 -24.78 -3.21
N SER A 245 -13.89 -23.53 -3.58
CA SER A 245 -14.92 -22.55 -3.91
C SER A 245 -15.38 -22.63 -5.37
N GLY A 246 -14.53 -23.18 -6.25
CA GLY A 246 -14.77 -23.19 -7.70
C GLY A 246 -14.72 -21.79 -8.32
N ALA A 247 -14.14 -20.80 -7.64
CA ALA A 247 -14.10 -19.42 -8.11
C ALA A 247 -12.78 -19.13 -8.84
N MET A 248 -12.88 -18.50 -10.01
CA MET A 248 -11.74 -17.96 -10.73
C MET A 248 -11.30 -16.62 -10.15
N MET A 249 -10.08 -16.56 -9.62
CA MET A 249 -9.53 -15.38 -8.95
C MET A 249 -8.07 -15.15 -9.37
N ALA A 250 -7.55 -13.96 -9.09
CA ALA A 250 -6.12 -13.64 -9.22
C ALA A 250 -5.41 -13.64 -7.86
N GLU A 251 -6.20 -13.57 -6.79
CA GLU A 251 -5.73 -13.47 -5.41
C GLU A 251 -6.69 -14.25 -4.52
N TYR A 252 -6.13 -14.92 -3.50
CA TYR A 252 -6.88 -15.69 -2.51
C TYR A 252 -6.58 -15.14 -1.12
N MET A 253 -7.60 -14.64 -0.43
CA MET A 253 -7.50 -14.23 0.97
C MET A 253 -7.81 -15.44 1.86
N ALA A 254 -6.81 -15.92 2.58
CA ALA A 254 -7.00 -17.01 3.52
C ALA A 254 -7.77 -16.52 4.76
N THR A 255 -8.82 -17.25 5.13
CA THR A 255 -9.65 -16.96 6.32
C THR A 255 -9.47 -17.99 7.44
N ASP A 256 -8.79 -19.07 7.13
CA ASP A 256 -8.50 -20.21 7.99
C ASP A 256 -7.10 -20.74 7.68
N LEU A 257 -6.52 -21.49 8.63
CA LEU A 257 -5.26 -22.19 8.44
C LEU A 257 -5.53 -23.53 7.75
N ARG A 258 -5.16 -23.67 6.46
CA ARG A 258 -5.36 -24.91 5.70
C ARG A 258 -4.49 -25.00 4.46
N ASN A 259 -4.31 -26.21 3.93
CA ASN A 259 -3.82 -26.36 2.56
C ASN A 259 -4.88 -25.87 1.56
N VAL A 260 -4.42 -25.04 0.63
CA VAL A 260 -5.19 -24.43 -0.45
C VAL A 260 -4.71 -25.04 -1.75
N GLN A 261 -5.64 -25.59 -2.51
CA GLN A 261 -5.37 -26.11 -3.84
C GLN A 261 -5.93 -25.16 -4.89
N VAL A 262 -5.11 -24.83 -5.86
CA VAL A 262 -5.47 -23.93 -6.96
C VAL A 262 -5.08 -24.56 -8.29
N GLU A 263 -5.95 -24.41 -9.28
CA GLU A 263 -5.69 -24.87 -10.64
C GLU A 263 -5.35 -23.67 -11.53
N VAL A 264 -4.21 -23.75 -12.22
CA VAL A 264 -3.75 -22.74 -13.17
C VAL A 264 -3.85 -23.31 -14.57
N GLU A 265 -4.52 -22.60 -15.48
CA GLU A 265 -4.52 -22.91 -16.90
C GLU A 265 -3.22 -22.44 -17.56
N LEU A 266 -2.53 -23.34 -18.23
CA LEU A 266 -1.37 -23.04 -19.05
C LEU A 266 -1.83 -22.61 -20.45
N PRO A 267 -1.20 -21.60 -21.07
CA PRO A 267 -1.46 -21.27 -22.46
C PRO A 267 -1.15 -22.48 -23.36
N SER A 268 -2.13 -22.92 -24.15
CA SER A 268 -2.03 -24.11 -25.02
C SER A 268 -0.97 -24.03 -26.13
N ALA A 269 -0.36 -22.85 -26.33
CA ALA A 269 0.66 -22.61 -27.34
C ALA A 269 2.10 -22.67 -26.81
N ASP A 270 2.32 -22.71 -25.48
CA ASP A 270 3.66 -22.70 -24.90
C ASP A 270 4.10 -24.11 -24.51
N SER A 271 4.91 -24.73 -25.37
CA SER A 271 5.59 -26.01 -25.12
C SER A 271 6.85 -25.88 -24.25
N GLY A 272 7.12 -24.68 -23.71
CA GLY A 272 8.27 -24.38 -22.86
C GLY A 272 8.06 -24.78 -21.39
N ALA A 273 9.13 -24.65 -20.59
CA ALA A 273 9.02 -24.76 -19.15
C ALA A 273 8.23 -23.57 -18.59
N HIS A 274 7.28 -23.86 -17.69
CA HIS A 274 6.52 -22.86 -16.95
C HIS A 274 7.01 -22.82 -15.51
N PHE A 275 7.22 -21.62 -14.99
CA PHE A 275 7.66 -21.39 -13.63
C PHE A 275 6.54 -20.77 -12.83
N PHE A 276 6.43 -21.18 -11.56
CA PHE A 276 5.43 -20.68 -10.63
C PHE A 276 6.11 -20.17 -9.36
N ARG A 277 5.60 -19.05 -8.84
CA ARG A 277 5.98 -18.49 -7.56
C ARG A 277 4.73 -18.12 -6.78
N LEU A 278 4.76 -18.36 -5.47
CA LEU A 278 3.72 -17.88 -4.57
C LEU A 278 4.16 -16.52 -4.02
N ARG A 279 3.31 -15.51 -4.16
CA ARG A 279 3.49 -14.19 -3.55
C ARG A 279 2.52 -14.05 -2.40
N VAL A 280 3.02 -13.61 -1.24
CA VAL A 280 2.23 -13.39 -0.02
C VAL A 280 2.25 -11.93 0.36
N GLN A 281 1.10 -11.45 0.82
CA GLN A 281 0.85 -10.08 1.23
C GLN A 281 0.02 -10.03 2.52
#